data_AF-A0ABD2QA14-F1
#
_entry.id   AF-A0ABD2QA14-F1
#
_cell.length_a   1.000
_cell.length_b   1.000
_cell.length_c   1.000
_cell.angle_alpha   90.00
_cell.angle_beta   90.00
_cell.angle_gamma   90.00
#
_symmetry.space_group_name_H-M   'P 1'
#
loop_
_entity.id
_entity.type
_entity.pdbx_description
1 polymer ?
#
loop_
_entity_poly.entity_id
_entity_poly.type
_entity_poly.pdbx_seq_one_letter_code
_entity_poly.pdbx_strand_id
1 'polypeptide(L)'
;MLKAVKQGLGQKNAKDHPWLHQCAVRLLLKMQQLRSQISSQESPLQDASGSAEQHAMAWELAEAEFSKLFPDSERNPDKYNDIFQARNSGSLLAQMHVQIAKIFINPSEKTRLISSMPLPGSEKWTSLTCNEAMEAQNVLKRCQDAAQVGRISEDFLERFRKEAANRFPQATVFIPLAEKEQLCAKVAREAAEAKKRNNASSFLGLYADTESVDKLCGAVAEMELADSSEQAIPDQNMANGVAPTNHKSTKKSNKGK
;
A
#
# COMPACT_ATOMS: atom_id res chain seq x y z
N MET A 1 22.35 -4.85 6.12
CA MET A 1 21.76 -3.61 6.65
C MET A 1 22.80 -2.51 6.84
N LEU A 2 23.75 -2.64 7.78
CA LEU A 2 24.72 -1.58 8.15
C LEU A 2 25.40 -0.88 6.95
N LYS A 3 25.96 -1.63 5.99
CA LYS A 3 26.59 -1.08 4.77
C LYS A 3 25.65 -0.14 3.98
N ALA A 4 24.39 -0.53 3.79
CA ALA A 4 23.41 0.26 3.05
C ALA A 4 22.96 1.52 3.82
N VAL A 5 22.78 1.42 5.14
CA VAL A 5 22.44 2.59 5.98
C VAL A 5 23.62 3.57 6.03
N LYS A 6 24.86 3.08 6.13
CA LYS A 6 26.09 3.90 6.03
C LYS A 6 26.19 4.64 4.69
N GLN A 7 25.96 3.93 3.58
CA GLN A 7 25.95 4.53 2.24
C GLN A 7 24.84 5.58 2.09
N GLY A 8 23.63 5.29 2.59
CA GLY A 8 22.52 6.22 2.59
C GLY A 8 22.80 7.49 3.40
N LEU A 9 23.33 7.36 4.62
CA LEU A 9 23.65 8.50 5.50
C LEU A 9 24.81 9.35 4.97
N GLY A 10 25.63 8.82 4.07
CA GLY A 10 26.65 9.58 3.33
C GLY A 10 26.11 10.46 2.20
N GLN A 11 24.83 10.32 1.82
CA GLN A 11 24.20 11.15 0.79
C GLN A 11 23.71 12.48 1.37
N LYS A 12 23.78 13.55 0.56
CA LYS A 12 23.31 14.89 0.94
C LYS A 12 21.82 14.86 1.31
N ASN A 13 21.46 15.51 2.41
CA ASN A 13 20.09 15.61 2.96
C ASN A 13 19.42 14.28 3.36
N ALA A 14 20.14 13.14 3.31
CA ALA A 14 19.50 11.84 3.52
C ALA A 14 19.03 11.58 4.95
N LYS A 15 19.54 12.32 5.95
CA LYS A 15 19.09 12.27 7.36
C LYS A 15 17.60 12.59 7.54
N ASP A 16 16.98 13.24 6.57
CA ASP A 16 15.57 13.62 6.58
C ASP A 16 14.73 12.79 5.59
N HIS A 17 15.34 11.80 4.94
CA HIS A 17 14.65 10.92 4.00
C HIS A 17 13.83 9.82 4.74
N PRO A 18 12.48 9.78 4.59
CA PRO A 18 11.63 8.90 5.39
C PRO A 18 11.96 7.41 5.31
N TRP A 19 12.38 6.92 4.14
CA TRP A 19 12.79 5.51 3.97
C TRP A 19 14.11 5.19 4.66
N LEU A 20 15.08 6.11 4.63
CA LEU A 20 16.37 5.87 5.29
C LEU A 20 16.18 5.90 6.81
N HIS A 21 15.30 6.77 7.30
CA HIS A 21 14.89 6.81 8.70
C HIS A 21 14.34 5.46 9.20
N GLN A 22 13.34 4.88 8.51
CA GLN A 22 12.84 3.55 8.88
C GLN A 22 13.93 2.47 8.85
N CYS A 23 14.81 2.49 7.83
CA CYS A 23 15.92 1.55 7.75
C CYS A 23 16.93 1.70 8.90
N ALA A 24 17.19 2.93 9.35
CA ALA A 24 18.02 3.22 10.50
C ALA A 24 17.36 2.74 11.81
N VAL A 25 16.07 3.03 12.05
CA VAL A 25 15.33 2.52 13.23
C VAL A 25 15.35 0.99 13.30
N ARG A 26 15.10 0.29 12.18
CA ARG A 26 15.18 -1.19 12.14
C ARG A 26 16.60 -1.70 12.39
N LEU A 27 17.63 -0.97 11.97
CA LEU A 27 19.03 -1.30 12.28
C LEU A 27 19.33 -1.09 13.77
N LEU A 28 18.92 0.03 14.37
CA LEU A 28 19.08 0.30 15.81
C LEU A 28 18.44 -0.83 16.64
N LEU A 29 17.20 -1.19 16.34
CA LEU A 29 16.49 -2.31 17.01
C LEU A 29 17.21 -3.65 16.82
N LYS A 30 17.70 -3.95 15.61
CA LYS A 30 18.40 -5.22 15.37
C LYS A 30 19.75 -5.29 16.09
N MET A 31 20.49 -4.18 16.19
CA MET A 31 21.73 -4.12 16.96
C MET A 31 21.47 -4.27 18.46
N GLN A 32 20.39 -3.66 18.99
CA GLN A 32 19.98 -3.87 20.39
C GLN A 32 19.64 -5.35 20.67
N GLN A 33 18.85 -5.99 19.80
CA GLN A 33 18.51 -7.42 19.92
C GLN A 33 19.76 -8.31 19.90
N LEU A 34 20.67 -8.09 18.95
CA LEU A 34 21.90 -8.88 18.83
C LEU A 34 22.79 -8.69 20.06
N ARG A 35 22.92 -7.44 20.56
CA ARG A 35 23.68 -7.15 21.79
C ARG A 35 23.10 -7.92 22.99
N SER A 36 21.77 -7.94 23.15
CA SER A 36 21.14 -8.70 24.25
C SER A 36 21.40 -10.20 24.14
N GLN A 37 21.25 -10.78 22.94
CA GLN A 37 21.48 -12.22 22.69
C GLN A 37 22.94 -12.64 22.97
N ILE A 38 23.90 -11.82 22.56
CA ILE A 38 25.32 -12.05 22.85
C ILE A 38 25.59 -11.97 24.36
N SER A 39 24.97 -11.01 25.05
CA SER A 39 25.12 -10.87 26.50
C SER A 39 24.43 -11.97 27.33
N SER A 40 23.38 -12.61 26.81
CA SER A 40 22.68 -13.73 27.47
C SER A 40 23.34 -15.10 27.24
N GLN A 41 24.44 -15.17 26.49
CA GLN A 41 25.04 -16.40 25.95
C GLN A 41 24.10 -17.26 25.07
N GLU A 42 22.95 -16.72 24.67
CA GLU A 42 22.08 -17.33 23.67
C GLU A 42 22.72 -17.13 22.29
N SER A 43 23.51 -18.12 21.87
CA SER A 43 24.36 -18.04 20.67
C SER A 43 23.57 -17.53 19.44
N PRO A 44 23.78 -16.29 18.97
CA PRO A 44 22.79 -15.60 18.12
C PRO A 44 22.76 -16.09 16.66
N LEU A 45 23.66 -17.00 16.31
CA LEU A 45 24.09 -17.29 14.94
C LEU A 45 24.35 -18.80 14.70
N GLN A 46 23.87 -19.70 15.58
CA GLN A 46 23.98 -21.16 15.38
C GLN A 46 23.38 -21.65 14.06
N ASP A 47 22.39 -20.93 13.53
CA ASP A 47 21.69 -21.24 12.28
C ASP A 47 22.51 -20.90 11.02
N ALA A 48 23.61 -20.15 11.15
CA ALA A 48 24.46 -19.72 10.04
C ALA A 48 25.79 -20.48 10.05
N SER A 49 26.10 -21.14 8.94
CA SER A 49 27.33 -21.94 8.76
C SER A 49 28.59 -21.09 8.92
N GLY A 50 29.16 -21.12 10.13
CA GLY A 50 30.37 -20.42 10.55
C GLY A 50 30.70 -20.76 12.01
N SER A 51 31.96 -20.59 12.43
CA SER A 51 32.35 -20.83 13.83
C SER A 51 31.84 -19.71 14.75
N ALA A 52 31.71 -20.02 16.05
CA ALA A 52 31.34 -19.01 17.05
C ALA A 52 32.31 -17.80 17.06
N GLU A 53 33.59 -18.03 16.75
CA GLU A 53 34.63 -17.01 16.64
C GLU A 53 34.41 -16.11 15.42
N GLN A 54 34.04 -16.67 14.26
CA GLN A 54 33.69 -15.90 13.06
C GLN A 54 32.47 -15.00 13.32
N HIS A 55 31.49 -15.52 14.05
CA HIS A 55 30.28 -14.79 14.45
C HIS A 55 30.57 -13.67 15.45
N ALA A 56 31.44 -13.92 16.45
CA ALA A 56 31.92 -12.90 17.39
C ALA A 56 32.72 -11.79 16.67
N MET A 57 33.66 -12.15 15.80
CA MET A 57 34.44 -11.18 15.01
C MET A 57 33.55 -10.35 14.08
N ALA A 58 32.56 -10.97 13.44
CA ALA A 58 31.60 -10.27 12.59
C ALA A 58 30.73 -9.29 13.40
N TRP A 59 30.37 -9.65 14.63
CA TRP A 59 29.68 -8.74 15.56
C TRP A 59 30.55 -7.55 15.97
N GLU A 60 31.79 -7.77 16.42
CA GLU A 60 32.70 -6.69 16.83
C GLU A 60 32.92 -5.67 15.70
N LEU A 61 33.16 -6.15 14.47
CA LEU A 61 33.30 -5.30 13.29
C LEU A 61 32.01 -4.52 12.98
N ALA A 62 30.84 -5.14 13.13
CA ALA A 62 29.56 -4.48 12.93
C ALA A 62 29.28 -3.42 14.01
N GLU A 63 29.55 -3.72 15.28
CA GLU A 63 29.35 -2.84 16.43
C GLU A 63 30.30 -1.64 16.40
N ALA A 64 31.56 -1.83 16.00
CA ALA A 64 32.53 -0.75 15.82
C ALA A 64 32.13 0.21 14.68
N GLU A 65 31.64 -0.30 13.55
CA GLU A 65 31.16 0.53 12.44
C GLU A 65 29.81 1.19 12.75
N PHE A 66 28.92 0.51 13.48
CA PHE A 66 27.67 1.06 14.00
C PHE A 66 27.92 2.22 14.97
N SER A 67 28.88 2.07 15.88
CA SER A 67 29.25 3.08 16.88
C SER A 67 29.78 4.37 16.26
N LYS A 68 30.46 4.29 15.10
CA LYS A 68 30.88 5.47 14.32
C LYS A 68 29.73 6.14 13.57
N LEU A 69 28.68 5.38 13.25
CA LEU A 69 27.56 5.84 12.41
C LEU A 69 26.49 6.57 13.21
N PHE A 70 26.25 6.15 14.46
CA PHE A 70 25.27 6.74 15.37
C PHE A 70 25.94 7.21 16.68
N PRO A 71 25.87 8.51 17.01
CA PRO A 71 26.24 9.02 18.34
C PRO A 71 25.45 8.31 19.46
N ASP A 72 26.01 8.19 20.66
CA ASP A 72 25.34 7.49 21.78
C ASP A 72 23.93 8.01 22.10
N SER A 73 23.70 9.32 21.94
CA SER A 73 22.38 9.96 22.08
C SER A 73 21.34 9.48 21.07
N GLU A 74 21.79 9.01 19.90
CA GLU A 74 20.98 8.55 18.76
C GLU A 74 20.94 7.02 18.63
N ARG A 75 21.68 6.26 19.46
CA ARG A 75 21.64 4.78 19.47
C ARG A 75 20.37 4.19 20.09
N ASN A 76 19.53 5.02 20.71
CA ASN A 76 18.21 4.63 21.19
C ASN A 76 17.15 4.89 20.08
N PRO A 77 16.38 3.86 19.65
CA PRO A 77 15.38 3.98 18.58
C PRO A 77 14.33 5.08 18.80
N ASP A 78 13.78 5.23 20.01
CA ASP A 78 12.78 6.26 20.32
C ASP A 78 13.36 7.66 20.15
N LYS A 79 14.51 7.94 20.77
CA LYS A 79 15.21 9.23 20.65
C LYS A 79 15.54 9.56 19.20
N TYR A 80 16.04 8.59 18.44
CA TYR A 80 16.31 8.77 17.01
C TYR A 80 15.04 9.09 16.21
N ASN A 81 13.93 8.43 16.55
CA ASN A 81 12.62 8.67 15.93
C ASN A 81 12.03 10.04 16.29
N ASP A 82 12.13 10.47 17.54
CA ASP A 82 11.63 11.77 17.99
C ASP A 82 12.47 12.93 17.42
N ILE A 83 13.79 12.76 17.31
CA ILE A 83 14.66 13.73 16.62
C ILE A 83 14.27 13.87 15.15
N PHE A 84 14.03 12.77 14.44
CA PHE A 84 13.55 12.80 13.05
C PHE A 84 12.15 13.43 12.96
N GLN A 85 11.25 13.11 13.90
CA GLN A 85 9.90 13.66 14.00
C GLN A 85 9.92 15.19 14.16
N ALA A 86 10.82 15.72 14.99
CA ALA A 86 10.97 17.15 15.23
C ALA A 86 11.47 17.89 13.98
N ARG A 87 12.53 17.37 13.31
CA ARG A 87 13.06 17.95 12.06
C ARG A 87 12.03 17.95 10.94
N ASN A 88 11.22 16.90 10.84
CA ASN A 88 10.30 16.66 9.73
C ASN A 88 8.82 16.79 10.13
N SER A 89 8.52 17.71 11.04
CA SER A 89 7.17 17.93 11.59
C SER A 89 6.12 18.36 10.55
N GLY A 90 6.55 19.04 9.48
CA GLY A 90 5.69 19.53 8.39
C GLY A 90 5.41 18.55 7.24
N SER A 91 6.10 17.41 7.15
CA SER A 91 5.88 16.42 6.06
C SER A 91 4.93 15.32 6.51
N LEU A 92 3.87 15.10 5.73
CA LEU A 92 2.93 13.99 5.94
C LEU A 92 3.66 12.65 5.85
N LEU A 93 4.47 12.45 4.80
CA LEU A 93 5.17 11.20 4.55
C LEU A 93 6.20 10.89 5.64
N ALA A 94 6.93 11.91 6.11
CA ALA A 94 7.86 11.75 7.23
C ALA A 94 7.12 11.34 8.52
N GLN A 95 6.01 12.00 8.84
CA GLN A 95 5.24 11.69 10.05
C GLN A 95 4.56 10.31 9.98
N MET A 96 4.21 9.80 8.80
CA MET A 96 3.81 8.39 8.64
C MET A 96 4.95 7.45 8.96
N HIS A 97 6.15 7.72 8.43
CA HIS A 97 7.33 6.89 8.68
C HIS A 97 7.73 6.92 10.16
N VAL A 98 7.51 8.03 10.87
CA VAL A 98 7.64 8.11 12.32
C VAL A 98 6.67 7.17 13.03
N GLN A 99 5.38 7.17 12.67
CA GLN A 99 4.41 6.29 13.32
C GLN A 99 4.67 4.81 13.01
N ILE A 100 5.07 4.48 11.79
CA ILE A 100 5.50 3.12 11.42
C ILE A 100 6.75 2.72 12.23
N ALA A 101 7.70 3.65 12.44
CA ALA A 101 8.83 3.42 13.34
C ALA A 101 8.40 3.18 14.79
N LYS A 102 7.42 3.94 15.33
CA LYS A 102 6.88 3.69 16.68
C LYS A 102 6.26 2.29 16.80
N ILE A 103 5.64 1.76 15.75
CA ILE A 103 5.11 0.38 15.72
C ILE A 103 6.23 -0.67 15.78
N PHE A 104 7.38 -0.44 15.14
CA PHE A 104 8.52 -1.36 15.25
C PHE A 104 9.18 -1.30 16.63
N ILE A 105 9.23 -0.12 17.25
CA ILE A 105 9.87 0.08 18.56
C ILE A 105 8.98 -0.45 19.69
N ASN A 106 7.67 -0.17 19.65
CA ASN A 106 6.69 -0.70 20.59
C ASN A 106 5.54 -1.45 19.88
N PRO A 107 5.74 -2.73 19.52
CA PRO A 107 4.70 -3.54 18.86
C PRO A 107 3.43 -3.74 19.69
N SER A 108 3.50 -3.58 21.03
CA SER A 108 2.34 -3.77 21.91
C SER A 108 1.27 -2.68 21.75
N GLU A 109 1.67 -1.47 21.34
CA GLU A 109 0.78 -0.32 21.11
C GLU A 109 0.32 -0.21 19.65
N LYS A 110 0.67 -1.17 18.80
CA LYS A 110 0.42 -1.21 17.35
C LYS A 110 -0.97 -0.70 16.95
N THR A 111 -2.04 -1.21 17.56
CA THR A 111 -3.42 -0.79 17.24
C THR A 111 -3.64 0.71 17.48
N ARG A 112 -3.19 1.23 18.63
CA ARG A 112 -3.29 2.67 18.96
C ARG A 112 -2.48 3.51 17.97
N LEU A 113 -1.28 3.06 17.63
CA LEU A 113 -0.37 3.77 16.73
C LEU A 113 -0.93 3.82 15.29
N ILE A 114 -1.49 2.71 14.78
CA ILE A 114 -2.20 2.67 13.49
C ILE A 114 -3.38 3.65 13.48
N SER A 115 -4.22 3.66 14.52
CA SER A 115 -5.33 4.62 14.63
C SER A 115 -4.89 6.09 14.72
N SER A 116 -3.64 6.34 15.14
CA SER A 116 -3.03 7.68 15.22
C SER A 116 -2.20 8.09 13.98
N MET A 117 -2.24 7.28 12.91
CA MET A 117 -1.56 7.58 11.65
C MET A 117 -2.04 8.93 11.08
N PRO A 118 -1.13 9.76 10.53
CA PRO A 118 -1.49 11.07 10.02
C PRO A 118 -2.35 10.97 8.74
N LEU A 119 -3.29 11.90 8.61
CA LEU A 119 -4.25 11.98 7.51
C LEU A 119 -4.07 13.30 6.74
N PRO A 120 -4.27 13.33 5.41
CA PRO A 120 -3.91 14.44 4.53
C PRO A 120 -4.86 15.65 4.64
N GLY A 121 -6.05 15.48 5.20
CA GLY A 121 -7.04 16.54 5.38
C GLY A 121 -6.70 17.53 6.51
N SER A 122 -5.67 17.26 7.31
CA SER A 122 -5.24 18.19 8.36
C SER A 122 -4.61 19.47 7.79
N GLU A 123 -5.03 20.61 8.32
CA GLU A 123 -4.54 21.95 7.93
C GLU A 123 -3.02 22.12 8.13
N LYS A 124 -2.44 21.39 9.09
CA LYS A 124 -1.01 21.47 9.42
C LYS A 124 -0.06 21.08 8.28
N TRP A 125 -0.56 20.37 7.26
CA TRP A 125 0.22 20.01 6.07
C TRP A 125 0.14 21.10 5.00
N THR A 126 0.51 22.34 5.34
CA THR A 126 0.32 23.51 4.45
C THR A 126 1.01 23.35 3.09
N SER A 127 2.16 22.69 3.04
CA SER A 127 2.95 22.44 1.83
C SER A 127 2.72 21.06 1.18
N LEU A 128 1.65 20.33 1.55
CA LEU A 128 1.40 18.98 1.05
C LEU A 128 1.20 18.96 -0.47
N THR A 129 1.98 18.12 -1.16
CA THR A 129 1.85 17.90 -2.60
C THR A 129 1.01 16.65 -2.92
N CYS A 130 0.44 16.59 -4.12
CA CYS A 130 -0.27 15.39 -4.59
C CYS A 130 0.66 14.16 -4.60
N ASN A 131 1.92 14.32 -5.02
CA ASN A 131 2.90 13.23 -5.04
C ASN A 131 3.20 12.70 -3.64
N GLU A 132 3.40 13.58 -2.66
CA GLU A 132 3.61 13.15 -1.27
C GLU A 132 2.39 12.41 -0.70
N ALA A 133 1.17 12.87 -1.02
CA ALA A 133 -0.06 12.18 -0.64
C ALA A 133 -0.23 10.80 -1.34
N MET A 134 0.20 10.67 -2.59
CA MET A 134 0.24 9.38 -3.31
C MET A 134 1.27 8.42 -2.70
N GLU A 135 2.47 8.89 -2.41
CA GLU A 135 3.52 8.09 -1.76
C GLU A 135 3.08 7.62 -0.37
N ALA A 136 2.47 8.51 0.41
CA ALA A 136 1.83 8.22 1.70
C ALA A 136 0.76 7.12 1.58
N GLN A 137 -0.14 7.21 0.59
CA GLN A 137 -1.14 6.17 0.34
C GLN A 137 -0.49 4.82 -0.03
N ASN A 138 0.57 4.84 -0.84
CA ASN A 138 1.32 3.64 -1.23
C ASN A 138 2.11 3.03 -0.07
N VAL A 139 2.56 3.83 0.90
CA VAL A 139 3.13 3.35 2.17
C VAL A 139 2.06 2.64 2.99
N LEU A 140 0.86 3.21 3.15
CA LEU A 140 -0.25 2.55 3.85
C LEU A 140 -0.64 1.22 3.21
N LYS A 141 -0.83 1.18 1.88
CA LYS A 141 -1.13 -0.06 1.13
C LYS A 141 -0.08 -1.15 1.39
N ARG A 142 1.21 -0.82 1.30
CA ARG A 142 2.30 -1.77 1.62
C ARG A 142 2.33 -2.21 3.09
N CYS A 143 1.80 -1.40 4.01
CA CYS A 143 1.68 -1.76 5.42
C CYS A 143 0.48 -2.65 5.72
N GLN A 144 -0.60 -2.57 4.92
CA GLN A 144 -1.81 -3.41 5.04
C GLN A 144 -1.46 -4.91 5.07
N ASP A 145 -0.54 -5.33 4.20
CA ASP A 145 -0.10 -6.72 4.05
C ASP A 145 1.12 -7.07 4.92
N ALA A 146 1.75 -6.07 5.56
CA ALA A 146 2.99 -6.26 6.32
C ALA A 146 2.69 -6.70 7.76
N ALA A 147 2.76 -8.00 8.05
CA ALA A 147 2.55 -8.58 9.38
C ALA A 147 3.29 -7.84 10.52
N GLN A 148 4.51 -7.35 10.25
CA GLN A 148 5.32 -6.59 11.21
C GLN A 148 4.70 -5.22 11.59
N VAL A 149 4.02 -4.53 10.66
CA VAL A 149 3.32 -3.26 10.91
C VAL A 149 1.88 -3.51 11.38
N GLY A 150 1.25 -4.60 10.95
CA GLY A 150 -0.11 -4.98 11.30
C GLY A 150 -1.16 -4.50 10.30
N ARG A 151 -2.33 -5.14 10.33
CA ARG A 151 -3.42 -4.84 9.39
C ARG A 151 -3.96 -3.43 9.63
N ILE A 152 -3.68 -2.54 8.69
CA ILE A 152 -4.39 -1.27 8.55
C ILE A 152 -5.80 -1.59 8.03
N SER A 153 -6.83 -1.01 8.64
CA SER A 153 -8.21 -1.26 8.23
C SER A 153 -8.53 -0.61 6.89
N GLU A 154 -9.41 -1.24 6.12
CA GLU A 154 -9.93 -0.68 4.87
C GLU A 154 -10.64 0.65 5.12
N ASP A 155 -11.35 0.81 6.24
CA ASP A 155 -11.94 2.09 6.67
C ASP A 155 -10.91 3.21 6.81
N PHE A 156 -9.71 2.92 7.33
CA PHE A 156 -8.65 3.92 7.47
C PHE A 156 -8.06 4.28 6.09
N LEU A 157 -7.85 3.28 5.22
CA LEU A 157 -7.37 3.51 3.85
C LEU A 157 -8.36 4.33 3.03
N GLU A 158 -9.65 4.04 3.17
CA GLU A 158 -10.74 4.74 2.49
C GLU A 158 -10.92 6.16 3.05
N ARG A 159 -10.78 6.36 4.36
CA ARG A 159 -10.73 7.69 4.98
C ARG A 159 -9.53 8.49 4.45
N PHE A 160 -8.34 7.92 4.44
CA PHE A 160 -7.14 8.57 3.90
C PHE A 160 -7.36 8.97 2.42
N ARG A 161 -7.92 8.06 1.61
CA ARG A 161 -8.25 8.31 0.20
C ARG A 161 -9.24 9.48 0.06
N LYS A 162 -10.34 9.47 0.81
CA LYS A 162 -11.35 10.54 0.78
C LYS A 162 -10.76 11.90 1.16
N GLU A 163 -9.96 11.96 2.22
CA GLU A 163 -9.29 13.21 2.61
C GLU A 163 -8.27 13.68 1.57
N ALA A 164 -7.56 12.76 0.89
CA ALA A 164 -6.66 13.10 -0.22
C ALA A 164 -7.42 13.59 -1.47
N ALA A 165 -8.53 12.94 -1.83
CA ALA A 165 -9.38 13.34 -2.95
C ALA A 165 -10.00 14.73 -2.72
N ASN A 166 -10.49 15.02 -1.51
CA ASN A 166 -11.02 16.34 -1.17
C ASN A 166 -9.95 17.46 -1.31
N ARG A 167 -8.69 17.15 -0.99
CA ARG A 167 -7.58 18.10 -1.09
C ARG A 167 -7.01 18.24 -2.51
N PHE A 168 -7.10 17.17 -3.31
CA PHE A 168 -6.63 17.11 -4.69
C PHE A 168 -7.74 16.61 -5.62
N PRO A 169 -8.82 17.38 -5.84
CA PRO A 169 -10.02 16.89 -6.54
C PRO A 169 -9.79 16.52 -8.01
N GLN A 170 -8.72 17.04 -8.63
CA GLN A 170 -8.32 16.70 -10.00
C GLN A 170 -7.41 15.45 -10.08
N ALA A 171 -6.98 14.90 -8.95
CA ALA A 171 -6.05 13.78 -8.90
C ALA A 171 -6.78 12.44 -8.96
N THR A 172 -6.93 11.90 -10.18
CA THR A 172 -7.66 10.65 -10.47
C THR A 172 -7.13 9.42 -9.72
N VAL A 173 -5.90 9.46 -9.20
CA VAL A 173 -5.30 8.44 -8.33
C VAL A 173 -6.06 8.22 -7.01
N PHE A 174 -6.75 9.25 -6.50
CA PHE A 174 -7.56 9.15 -5.28
C PHE A 174 -9.04 8.86 -5.57
N ILE A 175 -9.46 8.78 -6.83
CA ILE A 175 -10.83 8.43 -7.21
C ILE A 175 -10.97 6.89 -7.17
N PRO A 176 -12.07 6.33 -6.61
CA PRO A 176 -12.33 4.89 -6.66
C PRO A 176 -12.42 4.38 -8.09
N LEU A 177 -12.03 3.12 -8.32
CA LEU A 177 -12.05 2.53 -9.66
C LEU A 177 -13.45 2.61 -10.31
N ALA A 178 -14.51 2.31 -9.55
CA ALA A 178 -15.89 2.38 -10.02
C ALA A 178 -16.32 3.81 -10.43
N GLU A 179 -15.93 4.85 -9.67
CA GLU A 179 -16.20 6.25 -10.04
C GLU A 179 -15.39 6.65 -11.29
N LYS A 180 -14.16 6.16 -11.43
CA LYS A 180 -13.33 6.39 -12.62
C LYS A 180 -13.93 5.71 -13.86
N GLU A 181 -14.43 4.48 -13.74
CA GLU A 181 -15.10 3.75 -14.81
C GLU A 181 -16.38 4.45 -15.25
N GLN A 182 -17.21 4.92 -14.30
CA GLN A 182 -18.38 5.76 -14.59
C GLN A 182 -18.01 7.07 -15.28
N LEU A 183 -16.91 7.71 -14.87
CA LEU A 183 -16.42 8.94 -15.50
C LEU A 183 -15.96 8.67 -16.95
N CYS A 184 -15.20 7.60 -17.18
CA CYS A 184 -14.80 7.17 -18.52
C CYS A 184 -16.02 6.85 -19.40
N ALA A 185 -17.00 6.10 -18.90
CA ALA A 185 -18.23 5.77 -19.64
C ALA A 185 -19.05 7.03 -19.97
N LYS A 186 -19.13 7.99 -19.04
CA LYS A 186 -19.80 9.28 -19.27
C LYS A 186 -19.08 10.09 -20.36
N VAL A 187 -17.75 10.24 -20.29
CA VAL A 187 -16.96 10.95 -21.31
C VAL A 187 -17.06 10.28 -22.68
N ALA A 188 -17.03 8.95 -22.74
CA ALA A 188 -17.21 8.20 -23.98
C ALA A 188 -18.60 8.44 -24.59
N ARG A 189 -19.67 8.47 -23.77
CA ARG A 189 -21.03 8.77 -24.22
C ARG A 189 -21.15 10.21 -24.72
N GLU A 190 -20.63 11.19 -23.99
CA GLU A 190 -20.63 12.61 -24.37
C GLU A 190 -19.85 12.85 -25.67
N ALA A 191 -18.69 12.17 -25.85
CA ALA A 191 -17.93 12.20 -27.09
C ALA A 191 -18.67 11.56 -28.27
N ALA A 192 -19.34 10.42 -28.06
CA ALA A 192 -20.15 9.75 -29.08
C ALA A 192 -21.37 10.61 -29.49
N GLU A 193 -22.03 11.27 -28.53
CA GLU A 193 -23.10 12.21 -28.81
C GLU A 193 -22.60 13.47 -29.54
N ALA A 194 -21.44 14.02 -29.17
CA ALA A 194 -20.83 15.15 -29.86
C ALA A 194 -20.46 14.80 -31.31
N LYS A 195 -19.93 13.59 -31.55
CA LYS A 195 -19.66 13.02 -32.89
C LYS A 195 -20.96 12.90 -33.71
N LYS A 196 -22.08 12.47 -33.10
CA LYS A 196 -23.42 12.43 -33.73
C LYS A 196 -24.02 13.82 -34.04
N ARG A 197 -23.62 14.88 -33.32
CA ARG A 197 -24.16 16.26 -33.46
C ARG A 197 -23.44 17.15 -34.48
N ASN A 198 -22.47 16.61 -35.26
CA ASN A 198 -21.75 17.33 -36.34
C ASN A 198 -20.97 18.62 -35.96
N ASN A 199 -20.78 18.94 -34.68
CA ASN A 199 -19.93 20.05 -34.23
C ASN A 199 -18.49 19.59 -33.88
N ALA A 200 -17.90 18.78 -34.74
CA ALA A 200 -16.70 17.98 -34.43
C ALA A 200 -15.36 18.75 -34.31
N SER A 201 -15.34 20.08 -34.38
CA SER A 201 -14.07 20.85 -34.49
C SER A 201 -13.51 21.44 -33.19
N SER A 202 -14.28 21.58 -32.09
CA SER A 202 -13.79 22.32 -30.90
C SER A 202 -13.61 21.50 -29.62
N PHE A 203 -14.21 20.31 -29.50
CA PHE A 203 -14.12 19.51 -28.26
C PHE A 203 -13.00 18.46 -28.27
N LEU A 204 -12.69 17.87 -29.43
CA LEU A 204 -11.70 16.78 -29.55
C LEU A 204 -10.23 17.28 -29.58
N GLY A 205 -9.98 18.58 -29.66
CA GLY A 205 -8.63 19.17 -29.73
C GLY A 205 -7.76 18.97 -28.48
N LEU A 206 -8.30 18.41 -27.39
CA LEU A 206 -7.59 18.12 -26.14
C LEU A 206 -7.26 16.63 -25.93
N TYR A 207 -7.80 15.73 -26.77
CA TYR A 207 -7.61 14.27 -26.66
C TYR A 207 -7.30 13.66 -28.04
N ALA A 208 -6.35 14.28 -28.76
CA ALA A 208 -6.00 13.95 -30.14
C ALA A 208 -5.15 12.66 -30.26
N ASP A 209 -5.66 11.54 -29.75
CA ASP A 209 -5.21 10.19 -30.11
C ASP A 209 -6.43 9.34 -30.48
N THR A 210 -6.85 9.47 -31.74
CA THR A 210 -8.17 9.03 -32.22
C THR A 210 -8.37 7.51 -32.17
N GLU A 211 -7.29 6.71 -32.20
CA GLU A 211 -7.38 5.26 -32.03
C GLU A 211 -7.83 4.84 -30.63
N SER A 212 -7.56 5.66 -29.60
CA SER A 212 -8.01 5.39 -28.23
C SER A 212 -9.53 5.55 -28.10
N VAL A 213 -10.09 6.56 -28.78
CA VAL A 213 -11.51 6.92 -28.69
C VAL A 213 -12.39 5.89 -29.40
N ASP A 214 -12.02 5.43 -30.60
CA ASP A 214 -12.83 4.44 -31.31
C ASP A 214 -12.80 3.05 -30.61
N LYS A 215 -11.71 2.68 -29.92
CA LYS A 215 -11.67 1.50 -29.03
C LYS A 215 -12.60 1.64 -27.82
N LEU A 216 -12.64 2.82 -27.20
CA LEU A 216 -13.57 3.11 -26.09
C LEU A 216 -15.04 3.11 -26.56
N CYS A 217 -15.33 3.67 -27.74
CA CYS A 217 -16.68 3.62 -28.32
C CYS A 217 -17.13 2.20 -28.65
N GLY A 218 -16.22 1.34 -29.16
CA GLY A 218 -16.50 -0.07 -29.39
C GLY A 218 -16.87 -0.82 -28.11
N ALA A 219 -16.06 -0.68 -27.05
CA ALA A 219 -16.32 -1.32 -25.76
C ALA A 219 -17.64 -0.86 -25.09
N VAL A 220 -18.04 0.40 -25.27
CA VAL A 220 -19.35 0.89 -24.79
C VAL A 220 -20.51 0.31 -25.59
N ALA A 221 -20.39 0.18 -26.91
CA ALA A 221 -21.41 -0.46 -27.73
C ALA A 221 -21.59 -1.96 -27.41
N GLU A 222 -20.51 -2.67 -27.08
CA GLU A 222 -20.57 -4.06 -26.62
C GLU A 222 -21.27 -4.20 -25.25
N MET A 223 -21.08 -3.25 -24.33
CA MET A 223 -21.82 -3.22 -23.06
C MET A 223 -23.31 -2.89 -23.22
N GLU A 224 -23.68 -1.93 -24.09
CA GLU A 224 -25.09 -1.61 -24.38
C GLU A 224 -25.82 -2.79 -25.08
N LEU A 225 -25.10 -3.60 -25.87
CA LEU A 225 -25.63 -4.83 -26.47
C LEU A 225 -25.77 -5.98 -25.46
N ALA A 226 -24.87 -6.08 -24.47
CA ALA A 226 -24.97 -7.08 -23.41
C ALA A 226 -26.20 -6.83 -22.51
N ASP A 227 -26.43 -5.59 -22.09
CA ASP A 227 -27.58 -5.17 -21.26
C ASP A 227 -28.93 -5.37 -21.99
N SER A 228 -28.90 -5.45 -23.32
CA SER A 228 -30.07 -5.72 -24.17
C SER A 228 -30.41 -7.21 -24.34
N SER A 229 -29.62 -8.14 -23.76
CA SER A 229 -29.70 -9.58 -24.08
C SER A 229 -30.33 -10.48 -23.00
N GLU A 230 -30.55 -9.99 -21.77
CA GLU A 230 -31.13 -10.78 -20.66
C GLU A 230 -32.67 -10.70 -20.54
N GLN A 231 -33.38 -10.17 -21.55
CA GLN A 231 -34.86 -10.20 -21.60
C GLN A 231 -35.40 -11.05 -22.77
N ALA A 232 -35.21 -12.37 -22.67
CA ALA A 232 -35.88 -13.35 -23.51
C ALA A 232 -36.38 -14.55 -22.67
N ILE A 233 -37.47 -14.33 -21.92
CA ILE A 233 -38.26 -15.43 -21.32
C ILE A 233 -39.35 -15.82 -22.34
N PRO A 234 -39.36 -17.05 -22.89
CA PRO A 234 -40.49 -17.57 -23.62
C PRO A 234 -41.43 -18.32 -22.66
N ASP A 235 -42.45 -17.63 -22.17
CA ASP A 235 -43.60 -18.26 -21.52
C ASP A 235 -44.48 -18.95 -22.59
N GLN A 236 -44.55 -20.29 -22.56
CA GLN A 236 -45.67 -21.03 -23.17
C GLN A 236 -46.09 -22.21 -22.28
N ASN A 237 -47.37 -22.56 -22.39
CA ASN A 237 -48.19 -22.95 -21.24
C ASN A 237 -48.80 -24.36 -21.41
N MET A 238 -49.17 -24.99 -20.29
CA MET A 238 -50.13 -26.12 -20.17
C MET A 238 -49.80 -27.46 -20.87
N ALA A 239 -49.59 -28.54 -20.08
CA ALA A 239 -50.66 -29.52 -19.77
C ALA A 239 -50.14 -30.89 -19.27
N ASN A 240 -50.80 -31.40 -18.21
CA ASN A 240 -51.04 -32.81 -17.87
C ASN A 240 -49.89 -33.87 -17.86
N GLY A 241 -49.70 -34.49 -16.68
CA GLY A 241 -49.79 -35.95 -16.60
C GLY A 241 -48.66 -36.72 -15.91
N VAL A 242 -49.01 -37.38 -14.79
CA VAL A 242 -48.56 -38.74 -14.41
C VAL A 242 -47.05 -38.97 -14.17
N ALA A 243 -46.65 -39.07 -12.89
CA ALA A 243 -45.57 -39.96 -12.45
C ALA A 243 -46.05 -41.43 -12.51
N PRO A 244 -45.22 -42.50 -12.66
CA PRO A 244 -43.98 -42.68 -11.87
C PRO A 244 -42.83 -43.55 -12.47
N THR A 245 -41.81 -43.82 -11.61
CA THR A 245 -40.94 -45.02 -11.52
C THR A 245 -39.44 -44.97 -11.90
N ASN A 246 -38.61 -45.42 -10.94
CA ASN A 246 -37.42 -46.30 -10.99
C ASN A 246 -36.44 -46.21 -12.19
N HIS A 247 -35.12 -46.02 -12.00
CA HIS A 247 -34.20 -46.94 -11.28
C HIS A 247 -32.85 -46.25 -10.93
N LYS A 248 -32.20 -46.59 -9.78
CA LYS A 248 -30.99 -47.46 -9.67
C LYS A 248 -29.91 -47.18 -10.75
N SER A 249 -28.62 -46.93 -10.49
CA SER A 249 -27.73 -47.09 -9.32
C SER A 249 -26.50 -46.15 -9.53
N THR A 250 -25.45 -46.02 -8.71
CA THR A 250 -24.96 -46.74 -7.51
C THR A 250 -24.10 -45.78 -6.65
N LYS A 251 -23.81 -46.11 -5.39
CA LYS A 251 -22.84 -45.40 -4.54
C LYS A 251 -21.70 -46.35 -4.13
N LYS A 252 -20.44 -46.01 -4.44
CA LYS A 252 -19.24 -46.64 -3.85
C LYS A 252 -18.17 -45.57 -3.60
N SER A 253 -17.97 -45.23 -2.33
CA SER A 253 -16.71 -44.68 -1.83
C SER A 253 -16.18 -45.68 -0.81
N ASN A 254 -14.91 -46.07 -0.96
CA ASN A 254 -14.19 -47.01 -0.12
C ASN A 254 -12.96 -46.24 0.38
N LYS A 255 -12.87 -45.99 1.70
CA LYS A 255 -11.89 -46.60 2.65
C LYS A 255 -10.42 -46.19 2.49
N GLY A 256 -9.77 -46.06 3.66
CA GLY A 256 -8.37 -45.67 3.87
C GLY A 256 -8.35 -44.42 4.74
N LYS A 257 -8.38 -44.48 6.08
CA LYS A 257 -7.65 -45.35 7.01
C LYS A 257 -6.14 -45.14 6.94
#